data_AF-A0A9D4X528-F1
#
_entry.id   AF-A0A9D4X528-F1
#
_cell.length_a   1.000
_cell.length_b   1.000
_cell.length_c   1.000
_cell.angle_alpha   90.00
_cell.angle_beta   90.00
_cell.angle_gamma   90.00
#
_symmetry.space_group_name_H-M   'P 1'
#
loop_
_entity.id
_entity.type
_entity.pdbx_description
1 polymer ?
#
loop_
_entity_poly.entity_id
_entity_poly.type
_entity_poly.pdbx_seq_one_letter_code
_entity_poly.pdbx_strand_id
1 'polypeptide(L)'
;MAHICLTKYGGDIPNTIEELLSLPGVGPKIAHLVMIIGWNNVQGICVDTHVHRICNRLGWVSRSGTTQRTSIPEETRKALQQWLPREEWVAINPLLVGFGRTICTALRPRCGECGVSKFCPSAFKETSSSSYFRSNKS
;
A
#
# COMPACT_ATOMS: atom_id res chain seq x y z
N MET A 1 -22.30 -11.66 -7.46
CA MET A 1 -22.30 -10.89 -6.20
C MET A 1 -23.71 -10.39 -5.85
N ALA A 2 -24.31 -9.49 -6.62
CA ALA A 2 -25.65 -8.93 -6.32
C ALA A 2 -26.75 -10.00 -6.07
N HIS A 3 -26.80 -11.07 -6.87
CA HIS A 3 -27.74 -12.18 -6.65
C HIS A 3 -27.52 -12.92 -5.31
N ILE A 4 -26.27 -13.02 -4.84
CA ILE A 4 -25.96 -13.67 -3.55
C ILE A 4 -26.40 -12.78 -2.38
N CYS A 5 -26.19 -11.46 -2.48
CA CYS A 5 -26.71 -10.49 -1.51
C CYS A 5 -28.25 -10.57 -1.41
N LEU A 6 -28.94 -10.60 -2.56
CA LEU A 6 -30.40 -10.73 -2.61
C LEU A 6 -30.92 -12.03 -1.98
N THR A 7 -30.27 -13.16 -2.26
CA THR A 7 -30.77 -14.49 -1.85
C THR A 7 -30.35 -14.90 -0.44
N LYS A 8 -29.16 -14.50 0.04
CA LYS A 8 -28.61 -14.93 1.33
C LYS A 8 -28.58 -13.84 2.40
N TYR A 9 -28.55 -12.58 1.99
CA TYR A 9 -28.37 -11.43 2.89
C TYR A 9 -29.55 -10.45 2.81
N GLY A 10 -30.71 -10.90 2.32
CA GLY A 10 -31.93 -10.09 2.28
C GLY A 10 -31.86 -8.84 1.40
N GLY A 11 -30.93 -8.82 0.43
CA GLY A 11 -30.66 -7.66 -0.40
C GLY A 11 -29.61 -6.70 0.17
N ASP A 12 -29.10 -6.95 1.38
CA ASP A 12 -28.09 -6.13 2.01
C ASP A 12 -26.67 -6.68 1.79
N ILE A 13 -25.66 -5.87 2.13
CA ILE A 13 -24.25 -6.25 2.05
C ILE A 13 -23.86 -6.91 3.39
N PRO A 14 -23.07 -8.00 3.39
CA PRO A 14 -22.60 -8.61 4.63
C PRO A 14 -21.75 -7.66 5.47
N ASN A 15 -21.86 -7.73 6.79
CA ASN A 15 -21.23 -6.80 7.73
C ASN A 15 -20.04 -7.40 8.49
N THR A 16 -19.50 -8.52 8.02
CA THR A 16 -18.29 -9.17 8.56
C THR A 16 -17.27 -9.42 7.46
N ILE A 17 -15.98 -9.46 7.82
CA ILE A 17 -14.90 -9.69 6.85
C ILE A 17 -15.00 -11.11 6.26
N GLU A 18 -15.34 -12.09 7.08
CA GLU A 18 -15.45 -13.50 6.71
C GLU A 18 -16.54 -13.72 5.68
N GLU A 19 -17.72 -13.11 5.88
CA GLU A 19 -18.81 -13.18 4.92
C GLU A 19 -18.49 -12.42 3.63
N LEU A 20 -17.88 -11.24 3.73
CA LEU A 20 -17.44 -10.48 2.57
C LEU A 20 -16.44 -11.28 1.72
N LEU A 21 -15.47 -11.94 2.34
CA LEU A 21 -14.49 -12.82 1.67
C LEU A 21 -15.12 -14.05 1.02
N SER A 22 -16.30 -14.48 1.49
CA SER A 22 -17.05 -15.58 0.86
C SER A 22 -17.71 -15.18 -0.47
N LEU A 23 -17.81 -13.87 -0.75
CA LEU A 23 -18.40 -13.38 -1.98
C LEU A 23 -17.42 -13.53 -3.16
N PRO A 24 -17.87 -14.07 -4.30
CA PRO A 24 -17.01 -14.23 -5.47
C PRO A 24 -16.54 -12.86 -5.98
N GLY A 25 -15.23 -12.70 -6.12
CA GLY A 25 -14.58 -11.46 -6.56
C GLY A 25 -14.20 -10.50 -5.43
N VAL A 26 -14.55 -10.81 -4.17
CA VAL A 26 -14.17 -10.00 -3.00
C VAL A 26 -12.93 -10.59 -2.34
N GLY A 27 -11.78 -9.95 -2.58
CA GLY A 27 -10.54 -10.26 -1.86
C GLY A 27 -10.37 -9.42 -0.58
N PRO A 28 -9.32 -9.67 0.22
CA PRO A 28 -9.08 -9.00 1.50
C PRO A 28 -9.10 -7.47 1.44
N LYS A 29 -8.52 -6.88 0.38
CA LYS A 29 -8.56 -5.42 0.16
C LYS A 29 -9.99 -4.91 0.08
N ILE A 30 -10.83 -5.57 -0.73
CA ILE A 30 -12.21 -5.15 -0.95
C ILE A 30 -13.02 -5.36 0.32
N ALA A 31 -12.85 -6.49 1.01
CA ALA A 31 -13.54 -6.76 2.28
C ALA A 31 -13.25 -5.66 3.33
N HIS A 32 -11.98 -5.32 3.55
CA HIS A 32 -11.61 -4.25 4.49
C HIS A 32 -12.13 -2.87 4.06
N LEU A 33 -12.06 -2.55 2.77
CA LEU A 33 -12.56 -1.28 2.24
C LEU A 33 -14.07 -1.15 2.42
N VAL A 34 -14.80 -2.23 2.15
CA VAL A 34 -16.26 -2.32 2.32
C VAL A 34 -16.59 -2.12 3.80
N MET A 35 -15.93 -2.80 4.74
CA MET A 35 -16.13 -2.59 6.19
C MET A 35 -15.91 -1.13 6.65
N ILE A 36 -14.87 -0.48 6.13
CA ILE A 36 -14.57 0.92 6.46
C ILE A 36 -15.65 1.86 5.92
N ILE A 37 -16.02 1.73 4.64
CA ILE A 37 -16.92 2.68 3.98
C ILE A 37 -18.39 2.41 4.35
N GLY A 38 -18.81 1.14 4.36
CA GLY A 38 -20.21 0.75 4.55
C GLY A 38 -20.66 0.73 6.01
N TRP A 39 -19.76 0.45 6.96
CA TRP A 39 -20.10 0.28 8.38
C TRP A 39 -19.26 1.16 9.31
N ASN A 40 -18.43 2.07 8.76
CA ASN A 40 -17.49 2.88 9.55
C ASN A 40 -16.65 2.03 10.53
N ASN A 41 -16.28 0.81 10.10
CA ASN A 41 -15.66 -0.17 10.97
C ASN A 41 -14.26 -0.56 10.47
N VAL A 42 -13.24 -0.02 11.13
CA VAL A 42 -11.84 -0.24 10.79
C VAL A 42 -11.36 -1.58 11.33
N GLN A 43 -11.59 -2.65 10.56
CA GLN A 43 -11.18 -4.02 10.87
C GLN A 43 -9.77 -4.37 10.35
N GLY A 44 -9.20 -3.54 9.47
CA GLY A 44 -7.81 -3.69 9.07
C GLY A 44 -7.32 -2.71 8.02
N ILE A 45 -6.00 -2.73 7.80
CA ILE A 45 -5.35 -1.85 6.82
C ILE A 45 -5.67 -2.36 5.40
N CYS A 46 -6.17 -1.47 4.54
CA CYS A 46 -6.32 -1.77 3.13
C CYS A 46 -4.95 -1.77 2.44
N VAL A 47 -4.40 -2.95 2.15
CA VAL A 47 -3.13 -3.06 1.42
C VAL A 47 -3.40 -3.30 -0.06
N ASP A 48 -2.89 -2.39 -0.89
CA ASP A 48 -2.85 -2.56 -2.35
C ASP A 48 -1.40 -2.67 -2.86
N THR A 49 -1.21 -2.63 -4.17
CA THR A 49 0.11 -2.73 -4.78
C THR A 49 1.04 -1.55 -4.44
N HIS A 50 0.51 -0.36 -4.16
CA HIS A 50 1.30 0.79 -3.74
C HIS A 50 1.77 0.62 -2.30
N VAL A 51 0.84 0.35 -1.37
CA VAL A 51 1.16 0.10 0.04
C VAL A 51 2.15 -1.06 0.16
N HIS A 52 1.85 -2.21 -0.44
CA HIS A 52 2.71 -3.39 -0.41
C HIS A 52 4.12 -3.08 -0.92
N ARG A 53 4.25 -2.44 -2.09
CA ARG A 53 5.56 -2.11 -2.66
C ARG A 53 6.34 -1.11 -1.80
N ILE A 54 5.69 -0.03 -1.38
CA ILE A 54 6.36 1.07 -0.68
C ILE A 54 6.80 0.63 0.71
N CYS A 55 5.95 -0.07 1.47
CA CYS A 55 6.33 -0.57 2.80
C CYS A 55 7.51 -1.55 2.73
N ASN A 56 7.54 -2.42 1.72
CA ASN A 56 8.70 -3.30 1.49
C ASN A 56 9.97 -2.53 1.07
N ARG A 57 9.85 -1.43 0.30
CA ARG A 57 11.00 -0.58 -0.08
C ARG A 57 11.57 0.18 1.12
N LEU A 58 10.68 0.68 1.98
CA LEU A 58 11.02 1.40 3.20
C LEU A 58 11.53 0.49 4.32
N GLY A 59 11.39 -0.84 4.19
CA GLY A 59 11.77 -1.80 5.23
C GLY A 59 10.79 -1.87 6.42
N TRP A 60 9.62 -1.23 6.31
CA TRP A 60 8.60 -1.14 7.36
C TRP A 60 7.94 -2.46 7.74
N VAL A 61 8.07 -3.47 6.87
CA VAL A 61 7.46 -4.79 7.06
C VAL A 61 8.52 -5.90 7.04
N SER A 62 9.79 -5.54 7.22
CA SER A 62 10.86 -6.52 7.37
C SER A 62 10.84 -7.13 8.77
N ARG A 63 11.19 -8.43 8.87
CA ARG A 63 11.31 -9.09 10.18
C ARG A 63 12.51 -8.52 10.93
N SER A 64 12.39 -8.43 12.26
CA SER A 64 13.48 -7.94 13.11
C SER A 64 14.77 -8.72 12.86
N GLY A 65 15.86 -8.00 12.59
CA GLY A 65 17.18 -8.59 12.31
C GLY A 65 17.35 -9.17 10.90
N THR A 66 16.40 -9.03 9.98
CA THR A 66 16.53 -9.53 8.61
C THR A 66 16.16 -8.48 7.55
N THR A 67 16.65 -8.69 6.33
CA THR A 67 16.25 -7.93 5.14
C THR A 67 15.08 -8.58 4.39
N GLN A 68 14.44 -9.59 5.01
CA GLN A 68 13.36 -10.33 4.40
C GLN A 68 12.17 -9.40 4.15
N ARG A 69 11.58 -9.53 2.96
CA ARG A 69 10.40 -8.79 2.53
C ARG A 69 9.16 -9.66 2.66
N THR A 70 8.01 -9.01 2.77
CA THR A 70 6.72 -9.69 2.63
C THR A 70 6.46 -10.00 1.16
N SER A 71 5.93 -11.17 0.88
CA SER A 71 5.72 -11.66 -0.49
C SER A 71 4.30 -11.39 -0.98
N ILE A 72 3.33 -11.29 -0.06
CA ILE A 72 1.93 -11.05 -0.38
C ILE A 72 1.34 -9.88 0.43
N PRO A 73 0.32 -9.17 -0.09
CA PRO A 73 -0.30 -8.03 0.59
C PRO A 73 -0.81 -8.34 2.01
N GLU A 74 -1.28 -9.55 2.25
CA GLU A 74 -1.81 -9.97 3.54
C GLU A 74 -0.72 -10.04 4.62
N GLU A 75 0.50 -10.44 4.26
CA GLU A 75 1.65 -10.41 5.17
C GLU A 75 2.03 -8.96 5.51
N THR A 76 2.01 -8.06 4.52
CA THR A 76 2.24 -6.62 4.74
C THR A 76 1.21 -6.04 5.70
N ARG A 77 -0.08 -6.39 5.54
CA ARG A 77 -1.16 -5.94 6.43
C ARG A 77 -0.85 -6.32 7.88
N LYS A 78 -0.60 -7.61 8.12
CA LYS A 78 -0.29 -8.14 9.45
C LYS A 78 0.94 -7.46 10.05
N ALA A 79 2.01 -7.28 9.26
CA ALA A 79 3.23 -6.63 9.72
C ALA A 79 3.02 -5.15 10.07
N LEU A 80 2.28 -4.40 9.26
CA LEU A 80 1.97 -2.99 9.55
C LEU A 80 1.10 -2.86 10.82
N GLN A 81 0.09 -3.72 10.98
CA GLN A 81 -0.82 -3.69 12.12
C GLN A 81 -0.13 -3.96 13.47
N GLN A 82 1.07 -4.54 13.46
CA GLN A 82 1.83 -4.80 14.69
C GLN A 82 2.42 -3.52 15.32
N TRP A 83 2.61 -2.46 14.54
CA TRP A 83 3.30 -1.26 15.03
C TRP A 83 2.66 0.06 14.60
N LEU A 84 1.91 0.10 13.49
CA LEU A 84 1.25 1.31 13.03
C LEU A 84 0.04 1.63 13.92
N PRO A 85 -0.06 2.84 14.50
CA PRO A 85 -1.20 3.26 15.30
C PRO A 85 -2.52 3.08 14.55
N ARG A 86 -3.59 2.68 15.25
CA ARG A 86 -4.87 2.29 14.61
C ARG A 86 -5.53 3.46 13.89
N GLU A 87 -5.29 4.67 14.37
CA GLU A 87 -5.78 5.92 13.81
C GLU A 87 -5.25 6.16 12.38
N GLU A 88 -4.07 5.61 12.07
CA GLU A 88 -3.42 5.75 10.77
C GLU A 88 -3.86 4.69 9.74
N TRP A 89 -4.61 3.67 10.16
CA TRP A 89 -4.93 2.52 9.31
C TRP A 89 -5.78 2.87 8.09
N VAL A 90 -6.59 3.92 8.20
CA VAL A 90 -7.38 4.45 7.08
C VAL A 90 -6.55 5.37 6.20
N ALA A 91 -5.75 6.25 6.81
CA ALA A 91 -4.98 7.29 6.11
C ALA A 91 -3.81 6.73 5.31
N ILE A 92 -3.18 5.64 5.75
CA ILE A 92 -1.96 5.11 5.12
C ILE A 92 -2.17 4.73 3.65
N ASN A 93 -3.32 4.19 3.27
CA ASN A 93 -3.57 3.77 1.88
C ASN A 93 -3.56 4.95 0.90
N PRO A 94 -4.45 5.97 1.02
CA PRO A 94 -4.47 7.09 0.09
C PRO A 94 -3.14 7.87 0.08
N LEU A 95 -2.48 8.02 1.23
CA LEU A 95 -1.16 8.66 1.33
C LEU A 95 -0.11 7.93 0.49
N LEU A 96 0.01 6.61 0.67
CA LEU A 96 0.99 5.81 -0.08
C LEU A 96 0.61 5.62 -1.55
N VAL A 97 -0.68 5.64 -1.90
CA VAL A 97 -1.12 5.65 -3.29
C VAL A 97 -0.68 6.95 -3.97
N GLY A 98 -0.93 8.11 -3.35
CA GLY A 98 -0.49 9.40 -3.87
C GLY A 98 1.03 9.45 -4.03
N PHE A 99 1.76 9.14 -2.96
CA PHE A 99 3.22 9.09 -2.96
C PHE A 99 3.79 8.09 -3.98
N GLY A 100 3.16 6.93 -4.11
CA GLY A 100 3.59 5.87 -5.03
C GLY A 100 3.26 6.12 -6.49
N ARG A 101 2.44 7.13 -6.80
CA ARG A 101 2.16 7.60 -8.16
C ARG A 101 3.06 8.76 -8.55
N THR A 102 3.48 9.60 -7.61
CA THR A 102 4.25 10.81 -7.88
C THR A 102 5.76 10.64 -7.65
N ILE A 103 6.18 10.04 -6.54
CA ILE A 103 7.59 9.94 -6.12
C ILE A 103 8.09 8.49 -6.17
N CYS A 104 7.46 7.57 -5.42
CA CYS A 104 7.90 6.19 -5.29
C CYS A 104 7.22 5.27 -6.33
N THR A 105 7.35 5.65 -7.60
CA THR A 105 6.78 4.95 -8.76
C THR A 105 7.29 3.51 -8.87
N ALA A 106 6.52 2.65 -9.54
CA ALA A 106 6.89 1.23 -9.69
C ALA A 106 8.22 1.08 -10.46
N LEU A 107 8.37 1.84 -11.56
CA LEU A 107 9.56 1.89 -12.39
C LEU A 107 10.22 3.26 -12.23
N ARG A 108 11.53 3.27 -11.93
CA ARG A 108 12.36 4.49 -11.75
C ARG A 108 11.75 5.48 -10.74
N PRO A 109 11.70 5.13 -9.44
CA PRO A 109 11.28 6.07 -8.40
C PRO A 109 12.21 7.28 -8.36
N ARG A 110 11.65 8.46 -8.08
CA ARG A 110 12.37 9.75 -8.00
C ARG A 110 13.09 9.87 -6.65
N CYS A 111 14.08 9.02 -6.42
CA CYS A 111 14.79 8.97 -5.14
C CYS A 111 15.52 10.27 -4.80
N GLY A 112 15.97 11.04 -5.82
CA GLY A 112 16.58 12.36 -5.62
C GLY A 112 15.64 13.43 -5.05
N GLU A 113 14.34 13.34 -5.38
CA GLU A 113 13.29 14.25 -4.89
C GLU A 113 12.58 13.71 -3.63
N CYS A 114 12.87 12.48 -3.24
CA CYS A 114 12.19 11.80 -2.15
C CYS A 114 12.68 12.29 -0.78
N GLY A 115 11.80 12.99 -0.03
CA GLY A 115 12.12 13.53 1.29
C GLY A 115 12.52 12.49 2.36
N VAL A 116 12.19 11.21 2.15
CA VAL A 116 12.55 10.10 3.05
C VAL A 116 13.66 9.21 2.50
N SER A 117 14.31 9.60 1.39
CA SER A 117 15.35 8.81 0.72
C SER A 117 16.51 8.42 1.65
N LYS A 118 16.92 9.33 2.54
CA LYS A 118 18.00 9.09 3.52
C LYS A 118 17.72 7.94 4.49
N PHE A 119 16.45 7.64 4.73
CA PHE A 119 16.01 6.57 5.63
C PHE A 119 15.53 5.32 4.89
N CYS A 120 15.51 5.36 3.56
CA CYS A 120 14.97 4.28 2.73
C CYS A 120 16.09 3.33 2.31
N PRO A 121 16.08 2.05 2.73
CA PRO A 121 17.12 1.08 2.36
C PRO A 121 17.11 0.71 0.88
N SER A 122 16.03 1.03 0.15
CA SER A 122 15.90 0.81 -1.30
C SER A 122 16.12 2.06 -2.13
N ALA A 123 16.56 3.18 -1.54
CA ALA A 123 16.82 4.40 -2.30
C ALA A 123 18.06 4.25 -3.17
N PHE A 124 17.98 4.73 -4.41
CA PHE A 124 19.12 4.80 -5.31
C PHE A 124 19.67 6.22 -5.30
N LYS A 125 20.99 6.37 -5.38
CA LYS A 125 21.61 7.65 -5.71
C LYS A 125 21.51 7.82 -7.23
N GLU A 126 20.77 8.83 -7.69
CA GLU A 126 20.90 9.23 -9.08
C GLU A 126 22.34 9.67 -9.31
N THR A 127 23.08 8.96 -10.16
CA THR A 127 24.32 9.49 -10.72
C THR A 127 23.94 10.74 -11.50
N SER A 128 24.29 11.90 -10.97
CA SER A 128 24.12 13.19 -11.64
C SER A 128 24.68 13.09 -13.04
N SER A 129 23.82 12.98 -14.05
CA SER A 129 24.19 13.13 -15.44
C SER A 129 24.64 14.57 -15.62
N SER A 130 25.95 14.77 -15.61
CA SER A 130 26.60 16.01 -15.99
C SER A 130 26.04 16.44 -17.33
N SER A 131 25.23 17.49 -17.32
CA SER A 131 24.62 18.07 -18.50
C SER A 131 25.71 18.53 -19.45
N TYR A 132 25.73 17.88 -20.60
CA TYR A 132 26.51 18.14 -21.79
C TYR A 132 26.18 19.54 -22.36
N PHE A 133 26.57 20.62 -21.67
CA PHE A 133 26.58 21.95 -22.26
C PHE A 133 27.84 22.10 -23.10
N ARG A 134 27.68 21.82 -24.39
CA ARG A 134 28.64 22.16 -25.44
C ARG A 134 29.00 23.64 -25.34
N SER A 135 30.27 23.89 -25.07
CA SER A 135 30.96 25.14 -25.39
C SER A 135 30.78 25.44 -26.88
N ASN A 136 29.93 26.41 -27.22
CA ASN A 136 30.08 27.17 -28.47
C ASN A 136 30.63 28.54 -28.09
N LYS A 137 31.97 28.62 -28.08
CA LYS A 137 32.71 29.88 -28.06
C LYS A 137 32.93 30.26 -29.53
N SER A 138 32.27 31.31 -29.98
CA SER A 138 32.65 32.09 -31.16
C SER A 138 33.67 33.15 -30.77
#